data_AF-A0A9E0W0U8-F1
#
_entry.id   AF-A0A9E0W0U8-F1
#
_cell.length_a   1.000
_cell.length_b   1.000
_cell.length_c   1.000
_cell.angle_alpha   90.00
_cell.angle_beta   90.00
_cell.angle_gamma   90.00
#
_symmetry.space_group_name_H-M   'P 1'
#
loop_
_entity.id
_entity.type
_entity.pdbx_description
1 polymer ?
#
loop_
_entity_poly.entity_id
_entity_poly.type
_entity_poly.pdbx_seq_one_letter_code
_entity_poly.pdbx_strand_id
1 'polypeptide(L)'
;MEQVHLKVNESPSPQQSLIAGAHLGAGLGLKAEHLDDILALPVGEETCTGNRLWFEVHTENYFVAGGPRLNYLRSIRENYDLSFHGVG
;
A
#
# COMPACT_ATOMS: atom_id res chain seq x y z
N MET A 1 -38.40 46.13 23.65
CA MET A 1 -37.44 45.07 24.01
C MET A 1 -37.25 44.22 22.77
N GLU A 2 -36.18 44.44 22.03
CA GLU A 2 -35.91 43.77 20.75
C GLU A 2 -34.97 42.59 21.01
N GLN A 3 -35.38 41.38 20.63
CA GLN A 3 -34.56 40.17 20.80
C GLN A 3 -33.66 39.99 19.58
N VAL A 4 -32.36 40.07 19.79
CA VAL A 4 -31.34 39.85 18.77
C VAL A 4 -31.13 38.34 18.62
N HIS A 5 -31.57 37.77 17.49
CA HIS A 5 -31.29 36.38 17.13
C HIS A 5 -29.82 36.23 16.73
N LEU A 6 -28.99 35.65 17.60
CA LEU A 6 -27.66 35.19 17.21
C LEU A 6 -27.78 33.96 16.31
N LYS A 7 -27.49 34.15 15.02
CA LYS A 7 -27.33 33.05 14.06
C LYS A 7 -25.98 32.38 14.33
N VAL A 8 -26.03 31.23 15.00
CA VAL A 8 -24.85 30.36 15.17
C VAL A 8 -24.54 29.75 13.80
N ASN A 9 -23.35 30.03 13.27
CA ASN A 9 -22.87 29.35 12.08
C ASN A 9 -22.31 27.98 12.49
N GLU A 10 -22.96 26.92 12.04
CA GLU A 10 -22.46 25.55 12.13
C GLU A 10 -21.05 25.49 11.53
N SER A 11 -20.06 25.06 12.31
CA SER A 11 -18.70 24.87 11.82
C SER A 11 -18.67 23.65 10.89
N PRO A 12 -17.95 23.69 9.75
CA PRO A 12 -17.88 22.54 8.85
C PRO A 12 -17.28 21.35 9.60
N SER A 13 -17.81 20.15 9.32
CA SER A 13 -17.36 18.87 9.87
C SER A 13 -15.83 18.76 9.86
N PRO A 14 -15.21 18.14 10.88
CA PRO A 14 -13.76 18.02 10.94
C PRO A 14 -13.26 17.29 9.69
N GLN A 15 -12.44 17.97 8.89
CA GLN A 15 -11.68 17.35 7.81
C GLN A 15 -10.79 16.29 8.46
N GLN A 16 -10.97 15.03 8.06
CA GLN A 16 -10.22 13.90 8.62
C GLN A 16 -8.72 14.20 8.56
N SER A 17 -8.08 14.34 9.73
CA SER A 17 -6.64 14.52 9.80
C SER A 17 -5.96 13.26 9.26
N LEU A 18 -5.28 13.37 8.13
CA LEU A 18 -4.40 12.32 7.61
C LEU A 18 -3.25 12.14 8.59
N ILE A 19 -3.35 11.10 9.43
CA ILE A 19 -2.24 10.64 10.25
C ILE A 19 -1.25 9.97 9.29
N ALA A 20 -0.11 10.60 9.07
CA ALA A 20 0.99 9.95 8.35
C ALA A 20 1.30 8.61 9.03
N GLY A 21 1.19 7.51 8.28
CA GLY A 21 1.37 6.17 8.85
C GLY A 21 0.11 5.39 9.14
N ALA A 22 -1.07 6.02 9.29
CA ALA A 22 -2.32 5.29 9.58
C ALA A 22 -2.69 4.29 8.48
N HIS A 23 -2.10 4.46 7.29
CA HIS A 23 -2.32 3.56 6.17
C HIS A 23 -1.10 2.75 5.72
N LEU A 24 0.07 2.92 6.35
CA LEU A 24 1.28 2.20 6.01
C LEU A 24 1.16 0.80 6.61
N GLY A 25 0.90 -0.21 5.78
CA GLY A 25 0.94 -1.59 6.23
C GLY A 25 2.38 -2.08 6.40
N ALA A 26 2.61 -3.37 6.13
CA ALA A 26 3.93 -3.99 6.32
C ALA A 26 4.69 -4.12 5.00
N GLY A 27 6.00 -3.87 5.04
CA GLY A 27 6.91 -4.04 3.90
C GLY A 27 7.78 -5.28 4.04
N LEU A 28 7.93 -6.03 2.94
CA LEU A 28 8.82 -7.20 2.86
C LEU A 28 9.75 -7.08 1.65
N GLY A 29 11.01 -7.48 1.80
CA GLY A 29 11.94 -7.58 0.69
C GLY A 29 11.56 -8.71 -0.26
N LEU A 30 11.49 -8.43 -1.56
CA LEU A 30 11.20 -9.44 -2.57
C LEU A 30 12.44 -10.30 -2.85
N LYS A 31 12.37 -11.57 -2.47
CA LYS A 31 13.41 -12.56 -2.74
C LYS A 31 12.90 -13.68 -3.63
N ALA A 32 13.76 -14.14 -4.54
CA ALA A 32 13.42 -15.20 -5.49
C ALA A 32 12.95 -16.50 -4.82
N GLU A 33 13.50 -16.82 -3.64
CA GLU A 33 13.17 -18.00 -2.84
C GLU A 33 11.73 -18.03 -2.30
N HIS A 34 11.03 -16.89 -2.29
CA HIS A 34 9.67 -16.75 -1.75
C HIS A 34 8.62 -16.41 -2.79
N LEU A 35 8.95 -16.45 -4.08
CA LEU A 35 8.03 -15.98 -5.12
C LEU A 35 6.74 -16.79 -5.18
N ASP A 36 6.82 -18.11 -5.10
CA ASP A 36 5.65 -18.98 -5.14
C ASP A 36 4.82 -18.84 -3.85
N ASP A 37 5.47 -18.71 -2.69
CA ASP A 37 4.81 -18.47 -1.41
C ASP A 37 4.03 -17.15 -1.44
N ILE A 38 4.61 -16.09 -2.00
CA ILE A 38 3.96 -14.77 -2.13
C ILE A 38 2.72 -14.86 -3.03
N LEU A 39 2.79 -15.59 -4.13
CA LEU A 39 1.64 -15.79 -5.02
C LEU A 39 0.53 -16.64 -4.37
N ALA A 40 0.87 -17.49 -3.40
CA ALA A 40 -0.07 -18.30 -2.65
C ALA A 40 -0.65 -17.59 -1.41
N LEU A 41 -0.20 -16.38 -1.08
CA LEU A 41 -0.72 -15.64 0.06
C LEU A 41 -2.21 -15.32 -0.11
N PRO A 42 -3.01 -15.43 0.96
CA PRO A 42 -4.41 -15.04 0.91
C PRO A 42 -4.53 -13.53 0.66
N VAL A 43 -5.46 -13.17 -0.22
CA VAL A 43 -5.77 -11.78 -0.61
C VAL A 43 -7.17 -11.46 -0.12
N GLY A 44 -7.32 -10.38 0.65
CA GLY A 44 -8.62 -9.97 1.20
C GLY A 44 -8.49 -9.10 2.44
N GLU A 45 -9.54 -8.36 2.78
CA GLU A 45 -9.59 -7.53 3.98
C GLU A 45 -9.65 -8.35 5.26
N GLU A 46 -10.10 -9.60 5.18
CA GLU A 46 -10.15 -10.56 6.27
C GLU A 46 -8.77 -11.08 6.71
N THR A 47 -7.70 -10.74 5.98
CA THR A 47 -6.34 -11.13 6.33
C THR A 47 -5.82 -10.35 7.52
N CYS A 48 -4.89 -10.92 8.30
CA CYS A 48 -4.28 -10.25 9.46
C CYS A 48 -3.61 -8.90 9.12
N THR A 49 -3.19 -8.71 7.86
CA THR A 49 -2.59 -7.47 7.36
C THR A 49 -3.60 -6.56 6.66
N GLY A 50 -4.87 -6.96 6.51
CA GLY A 50 -5.92 -6.19 5.84
C GLY A 50 -5.59 -5.84 4.39
N ASN A 51 -4.88 -6.72 3.69
CA ASN A 51 -4.31 -6.50 2.35
C ASN A 51 -3.34 -5.31 2.23
N ARG A 52 -2.68 -4.91 3.32
CA ARG A 52 -1.76 -3.76 3.36
C ARG A 52 -0.30 -4.16 3.22
N LEU A 53 -0.03 -5.37 2.72
CA LEU A 53 1.32 -5.84 2.48
C LEU A 53 1.87 -5.20 1.20
N TRP A 54 3.12 -4.77 1.24
CA TRP A 54 3.84 -4.27 0.06
C TRP A 54 5.22 -4.90 -0.02
N PHE A 55 5.76 -4.99 -1.23
CA PHE A 55 7.05 -5.63 -1.49
C PHE A 55 8.08 -4.65 -2.02
N GLU A 56 9.26 -4.68 -1.43
CA GLU A 56 10.44 -3.94 -1.90
C GLU A 56 11.17 -4.73 -2.99
N VAL A 57 11.41 -4.08 -4.12
CA VAL A 57 12.06 -4.66 -5.29
C VAL A 57 13.36 -3.91 -5.56
N HIS A 58 14.47 -4.65 -5.56
CA HIS A 58 15.74 -4.14 -6.06
C HIS A 58 15.75 -4.24 -7.59
N THR A 59 15.81 -3.09 -8.26
CA THR A 59 15.67 -3.03 -9.72
C THR A 59 16.74 -3.83 -10.46
N GLU A 60 17.96 -3.88 -9.92
CA GLU A 60 19.11 -4.61 -10.44
C GLU A 60 18.86 -6.12 -10.54
N ASN A 61 18.00 -6.64 -9.67
CA ASN A 61 17.66 -8.06 -9.62
C ASN A 61 16.51 -8.41 -10.57
N TYR A 62 15.61 -7.50 -10.90
CA TYR A 62 14.36 -7.84 -11.59
C TYR A 62 14.16 -7.14 -12.94
N PHE A 63 14.77 -5.98 -13.18
CA PHE A 63 14.60 -5.21 -14.43
C PHE A 63 15.57 -5.67 -15.51
N VAL A 64 15.61 -6.97 -15.73
CA VAL A 64 16.33 -7.61 -16.85
C VAL A 64 15.42 -7.70 -18.06
N ALA A 65 16.01 -7.78 -19.26
CA ALA A 65 15.24 -7.93 -20.49
C ALA A 65 14.50 -9.28 -20.52
N GLY A 66 13.18 -9.23 -20.35
CA GLY A 66 12.32 -10.40 -20.44
C GLY A 66 12.49 -11.41 -19.29
N GLY A 67 12.00 -12.62 -19.53
CA GLY A 67 12.14 -13.74 -18.60
C GLY A 67 11.12 -13.76 -17.44
N PRO A 68 11.19 -14.79 -16.60
CA PRO A 68 10.20 -15.05 -15.56
C PRO A 68 10.13 -13.97 -14.47
N ARG A 69 11.22 -13.25 -14.23
CA ARG A 69 11.29 -12.20 -13.19
C ARG A 69 10.26 -11.09 -13.42
N LEU A 70 10.11 -10.64 -14.66
CA LEU A 70 9.10 -9.63 -15.01
C LEU A 70 7.68 -10.17 -14.89
N ASN A 71 7.46 -11.46 -15.16
CA ASN A 71 6.14 -12.08 -15.01
C ASN A 71 5.74 -12.16 -13.54
N TYR A 72 6.66 -12.56 -12.65
CA TYR A 72 6.41 -12.53 -11.21
C TYR A 72 6.09 -11.12 -10.70
N LEU A 73 6.82 -10.09 -11.13
CA LEU A 73 6.50 -8.71 -10.74
C LEU A 73 5.10 -8.30 -11.17
N ARG A 74 4.66 -8.70 -12.36
CA ARG A 74 3.29 -8.43 -12.83
C ARG A 74 2.25 -9.14 -11.98
N SER A 75 2.43 -10.44 -11.73
CA SER A 75 1.49 -11.23 -10.92
C SER A 75 1.41 -10.75 -9.47
N ILE A 76 2.53 -10.37 -8.85
CA ILE A 76 2.53 -9.82 -7.48
C ILE A 76 1.81 -8.47 -7.44
N ARG A 77 2.02 -7.62 -8.45
CA ARG A 77 1.40 -6.29 -8.52
C ARG A 77 -0.13 -6.35 -8.65
N GLU A 78 -0.70 -7.47 -9.09
CA GLU A 78 -2.16 -7.63 -9.16
C GLU A 78 -2.82 -7.51 -7.77
N ASN A 79 -2.13 -7.94 -6.71
CA ASN A 79 -2.69 -8.02 -5.36
C ASN A 79 -1.97 -7.13 -4.33
N TYR A 80 -0.70 -6.80 -4.56
CA TYR A 80 0.14 -6.10 -3.60
C TYR A 80 0.84 -4.89 -4.21
N ASP A 81 1.07 -3.87 -3.39
CA ASP A 81 1.85 -2.71 -3.80
C ASP A 81 3.34 -3.06 -3.90
N LEU A 82 4.04 -2.40 -4.83
CA LEU A 82 5.48 -2.55 -5.03
C LEU A 82 6.20 -1.23 -4.75
N SER A 83 7.29 -1.30 -4.02
CA SER A 83 8.26 -0.22 -3.85
C SER A 83 9.55 -0.60 -4.58
N PHE A 84 10.14 0.33 -5.33
CA PHE A 84 11.38 0.08 -6.08
C PHE A 84 12.54 0.84 -5.45
N HIS A 85 13.63 0.12 -5.19
CA HIS A 85 14.89 0.68 -4.71
C HIS A 85 16.02 0.28 -5.67
N GLY A 86 16.94 1.20 -5.90
CA GLY A 86 18.15 0.97 -6.68
C GLY A 86 19.36 1.40 -5.86
N VAL A 87 20.46 0.68 -5.98
CA VAL A 87 21.69 0.89 -5.20
C VAL A 87 22.72 1.78 -5.90
N GLY A 88 22.57 2.05 -7.20
CA GLY A 88 23.39 3.00 -7.96
C GLY A 88 24.71 2.45 -8.50
#